data_AF-R6Y0T3-F1
#
_entry.id   AF-R6Y0T3-F1
#
_cell.length_a   1.000
_cell.length_b   1.000
_cell.length_c   1.000
_cell.angle_alpha   90.00
_cell.angle_beta   90.00
_cell.angle_gamma   90.00
#
_symmetry.space_group_name_H-M   'P 1'
#
loop_
_entity.id
_entity.type
_entity.pdbx_description
1 polymer ?
#
loop_
_entity_poly.entity_id
_entity_poly.type
_entity_poly.pdbx_seq_one_letter_code
_entity_poly.pdbx_strand_id
1 'polypeptide(L)' 'MLNDILNDIWNNYRGRLLCSVFGLFIGVIVLWLGFFQALFLMLCIGLGFFIGFKLDKKEDLLEWLDRLLPPGYHR' A
#
# COMPACT_ATOMS: atom_id res chain seq x y z
N MET A 1 3.96 15.70 31.16
CA MET A 1 4.48 14.35 31.54
C MET A 1 3.96 13.25 30.62
N LEU A 2 2.67 12.87 30.65
CA LEU A 2 2.16 11.80 29.76
C LEU A 2 2.28 12.13 28.26
N ASN A 3 1.98 13.38 27.88
CA ASN A 3 2.09 13.81 26.49
C ASN A 3 3.53 13.79 25.96
N ASP A 4 4.50 14.07 26.83
CA ASP A 4 5.92 14.06 26.48
C ASP A 4 6.40 12.63 26.23
N ILE A 5 5.99 11.70 27.09
CA ILE A 5 6.27 10.26 26.96
C ILE A 5 5.64 9.72 25.67
N LEU A 6 4.39 10.09 25.37
CA LEU A 6 3.71 9.67 24.13
C LEU A 6 4.41 10.24 22.89
N ASN A 7 4.86 11.49 22.93
CA ASN A 7 5.59 12.09 21.81
C ASN A 7 6.93 11.42 21.57
N ASP A 8 7.63 11.02 22.63
CA ASP A 8 8.93 10.36 22.52
C ASP A 8 8.78 8.94 21.95
N ILE A 9 7.80 8.18 22.43
CA ILE A 9 7.44 6.86 21.90
C ILE A 9 7.01 6.97 20.43
N TRP A 10 6.20 7.99 20.11
CA TRP A 10 5.79 8.25 18.74
C TRP A 10 7.05 8.52 17.91
N ASN A 11 7.88 9.51 18.22
CA ASN A 11 9.05 9.86 17.40
C ASN A 11 10.05 8.71 17.20
N ASN A 12 10.29 7.88 18.20
CA ASN A 12 11.24 6.77 18.10
C ASN A 12 10.64 5.50 17.45
N TYR A 13 9.33 5.28 17.57
CA TYR A 13 8.71 3.99 17.22
C TYR A 13 7.47 4.09 16.31
N ARG A 14 7.25 5.22 15.61
CA ARG A 14 6.07 5.42 14.73
C ARG A 14 5.77 4.21 13.86
N GLY A 15 6.79 3.69 13.17
CA GLY A 15 6.61 2.56 12.24
C GLY A 15 6.17 1.26 12.94
N ARG A 16 6.76 0.95 14.10
CA ARG A 16 6.40 -0.25 14.88
C ARG A 16 4.98 -0.13 15.44
N LEU A 17 4.61 1.05 15.94
CA LEU A 17 3.26 1.30 16.44
C LEU A 17 2.22 1.23 15.31
N LEU A 18 2.49 1.87 14.16
CA LEU A 18 1.58 1.81 13.01
C LEU A 18 1.35 0.37 12.56
N CYS A 19 2.41 -0.40 12.35
CA CYS A 19 2.29 -1.79 11.93
C CYS A 19 1.55 -2.66 12.96
N SER A 20 1.80 -2.44 14.26
CA SER A 20 1.14 -3.21 15.31
C SER A 20 -0.36 -2.91 15.37
N VAL A 21 -0.75 -1.63 15.34
CA VAL A 21 -2.16 -1.21 15.33
C VAL A 21 -2.87 -1.70 14.06
N PHE A 22 -2.20 -1.58 12.91
CA PHE A 22 -2.77 -2.02 11.64
C PHE A 22 -2.94 -3.54 11.58
N GLY A 23 -1.96 -4.31 12.07
CA GLY A 23 -2.06 -5.76 12.17
C GLY A 23 -3.17 -6.21 13.12
N LEU A 24 -3.35 -5.50 14.24
CA LEU A 24 -4.45 -5.76 15.18
C LEU A 24 -5.80 -5.50 14.50
N PHE A 25 -5.93 -4.39 13.77
CA PHE A 25 -7.15 -4.05 13.03
C PHE A 25 -7.50 -5.10 11.96
N ILE A 26 -6.52 -5.52 11.15
CA ILE A 26 -6.70 -6.59 10.16
C ILE A 26 -7.09 -7.90 10.88
N GLY A 27 -6.43 -8.24 11.98
CA GLY A 27 -6.73 -9.45 12.75
C GLY A 27 -8.17 -9.48 13.28
N VAL A 28 -8.66 -8.34 13.79
CA VAL A 28 -10.07 -8.21 14.22
C VAL A 28 -11.03 -8.43 13.06
N ILE A 29 -10.75 -7.86 11.89
CA ILE A 29 -11.56 -8.05 10.68
C ILE A 29 -11.54 -9.52 10.25
N VAL A 30 -10.39 -10.19 10.30
CA VAL A 30 -10.23 -11.62 9.98
C VAL A 30 -11.04 -12.49 10.92
N LEU A 31 -11.06 -12.17 12.22
CA LEU A 31 -11.86 -12.91 13.21
C LEU A 31 -13.37 -12.74 12.98
N TRP A 32 -13.81 -11.57 12.49
CA TRP A 32 -15.22 -11.25 12.32
C TRP A 32 -15.82 -11.72 10.99
N LEU A 33 -15.10 -11.54 9.88
CA LEU A 33 -15.50 -12.01 8.54
C LEU A 33 -15.12 -13.48 8.31
N GLY A 34 -14.04 -13.94 8.93
CA GLY A 34 -13.45 -15.26 8.71
C GLY A 34 -12.21 -15.22 7.83
N PHE A 35 -11.36 -16.25 7.99
CA PHE A 35 -10.01 -16.31 7.42
C PHE A 35 -9.96 -16.17 5.89
N PHE A 36 -10.81 -16.91 5.17
CA PHE A 36 -10.81 -16.91 3.71
C PHE A 36 -11.35 -15.60 3.10
N GLN A 37 -12.32 -14.96 3.75
CA GLN A 37 -12.88 -13.69 3.28
C GLN A 37 -11.85 -12.56 3.42
N ALA A 38 -11.15 -12.51 4.55
CA ALA A 38 -10.11 -11.51 4.77
C ALA A 38 -8.89 -11.72 3.85
N LEU A 39 -8.50 -12.97 3.56
CA LEU A 39 -7.44 -13.28 2.60
C LEU A 39 -7.80 -12.79 1.19
N PHE A 40 -9.03 -13.06 0.74
CA PHE A 40 -9.51 -12.60 -0.57
C PHE A 40 -9.53 -11.07 -0.65
N LEU A 41 -10.00 -10.40 0.41
CA LEU A 41 -10.05 -8.95 0.50
C LEU A 41 -8.63 -8.35 0.46
N MET A 42 -7.68 -8.91 1.21
CA MET A 42 -6.28 -8.48 1.21
C MET A 42 -5.64 -8.65 -0.18
N LEU A 43 -5.96 -9.74 -0.89
CA LEU A 43 -5.48 -9.98 -2.24
C LEU A 43 -6.07 -8.98 -3.25
N CYS A 44 -7.38 -8.67 -3.14
CA CYS A 44 -8.01 -7.62 -3.94
C CYS A 44 -7.40 -6.24 -3.69
N ILE A 45 -7.14 -5.86 -2.43
CA ILE A 45 -6.46 -4.60 -2.10
C ILE A 45 -5.05 -4.59 -2.68
N GLY A 46 -4.29 -5.68 -2.53
CA GLY A 46 -2.93 -5.79 -3.07
C GLY A 46 -2.88 -5.67 -4.59
N LEU A 47 -3.78 -6.35 -5.30
CA LEU A 47 -3.91 -6.25 -6.75
C LEU A 47 -4.39 -4.86 -7.19
N GLY A 48 -5.38 -4.30 -6.50
CA GLY A 48 -5.87 -2.94 -6.76
C GLY A 48 -4.76 -1.89 -6.56
N PHE A 49 -3.96 -2.02 -5.51
CA PHE A 49 -2.80 -1.17 -5.27
C PHE A 49 -1.72 -1.36 -6.33
N PHE A 50 -1.41 -2.60 -6.73
CA PHE A 50 -0.44 -2.87 -7.78
C PHE A 50 -0.86 -2.28 -9.13
N ILE A 51 -2.14 -2.46 -9.50
CA ILE A 51 -2.72 -1.90 -10.72
C ILE A 51 -2.74 -0.37 -10.62
N GLY A 52 -3.16 0.19 -9.48
CA GLY A 52 -3.18 1.62 -9.21
C GLY A 52 -1.80 2.26 -9.28
N PHE A 53 -0.80 1.65 -8.64
CA PHE A 53 0.60 2.08 -8.67
C PHE A 53 1.18 2.03 -10.08
N LYS A 54 0.83 1.01 -10.86
CA LYS A 54 1.21 0.92 -12.27
C LYS A 54 0.50 1.96 -13.15
N LEU A 55 -0.73 2.35 -12.79
CA LEU A 55 -1.47 3.42 -13.46
C LEU A 55 -0.90 4.80 -13.14
N ASP A 56 -0.49 5.03 -11.90
CA ASP A 56 0.13 6.27 -11.44
C ASP A 56 1.52 6.45 -12.07
N LYS A 57 2.24 5.35 -12.26
CA LYS A 57 3.48 5.28 -13.05
C LYS A 57 3.30 5.40 -14.57
N LYS A 58 2.11 5.75 -15.09
CA LYS A 58 1.91 5.87 -16.53
C LYS A 58 2.82 6.89 -17.21
N GLU A 59 3.32 7.90 -16.51
CA GLU A 59 4.33 8.82 -17.05
C GLU A 59 5.65 8.07 -17.36
N ASP A 60 6.17 7.30 -16.38
CA ASP A 60 7.35 6.43 -16.56
C ASP A 60 7.12 5.28 -17.55
N LEU A 61 5.90 4.71 -17.60
CA LEU A 61 5.57 3.60 -18.51
C LEU A 61 5.39 4.08 -19.95
N LEU A 62 4.85 5.28 -20.18
CA LEU A 62 4.83 5.90 -21.51
C LEU A 62 6.26 6.17 -21.98
N GLU A 63 7.10 6.74 -21.11
CA GLU A 63 8.51 7.01 -21.44
C GLU A 63 9.32 5.72 -21.70
N TRP A 64 9.08 4.67 -20.91
CA TRP A 64 9.71 3.36 -21.11
C TRP A 64 9.18 2.66 -22.38
N LEU A 65 7.89 2.82 -22.71
CA LEU A 65 7.27 2.28 -23.92
C LEU A 65 7.73 3.05 -25.18
N ASP A 66 7.81 4.38 -25.13
CA ASP A 66 8.33 5.22 -26.22
C ASP A 66 9.80 4.95 -26.48
N ARG A 67 10.57 4.58 -25.45
CA ARG A 67 11.98 4.20 -25.62
C ARG A 67 12.18 2.81 -26.25
N LEU A 68 11.17 1.93 -26.14
CA LEU A 68 11.19 0.59 -26.70
C LEU A 68 10.51 0.51 -28.08
N LEU A 69 9.59 1.44 -28.37
CA LEU A 69 8.92 1.54 -29.65
C LEU A 69 9.76 2.41 -30.60
N PRO A 70 10.13 1.93 -31.81
CA PRO A 70 10.85 2.77 -32.77
C PRO A 70 10.03 4.03 -33.13
N PRO A 71 10.68 5.20 -33.24
CA PRO A 71 9.99 6.48 -33.42
C PRO A 71 9.27 6.48 -34.77
N GLY A 72 7.96 6.31 -34.74
CA GLY A 72 7.19 6.03 -35.94
C GLY A 72 5.70 6.26 -35.79
N TYR A 73 5.27 7.25 -35.02
CA TYR A 73 3.88 7.72 -35.12
C TYR A 73 3.72 9.18 -34.69
N HIS A 74 4.14 10.09 -35.56
CA HIS A 74 3.57 11.43 -35.63
C HIS A 74 2.88 11.58 -36.99
N ARG A 75 1.55 11.49 -36.99
CA ARG A 75 0.70 12.16 -37.98
C ARG A 75 -0.66 12.46 -37.37
#